data_AF-A0A183EZ42-F1
#
_entry.id   AF-A0A183EZ42-F1
#
_cell.length_a   1.000
_cell.length_b   1.000
_cell.length_c   1.000
_cell.angle_alpha   90.00
_cell.angle_beta   90.00
_cell.angle_gamma   90.00
#
_symmetry.space_group_name_H-M   'P 1'
#
loop_
_entity.id
_entity.type
_entity.pdbx_description
1 polymer ?
#
loop_
_entity_poly.entity_id
_entity_poly.type
_entity_poly.pdbx_seq_one_letter_code
_entity_poly.pdbx_strand_id
1 'polypeptide(L)' 'MDAPEGCPPSVYRLMLQCWNWSPSDRPRFKEIHASLESLFPQSTIDEEDYGVLKQTFTHLRTVVLE' A
#
# COMPACT_ATOMS: atom_id res chain seq x y z
N MET A 1 -8.97 -11.55 4.58
CA MET A 1 -8.48 -11.35 3.20
C MET A 1 -7.16 -12.06 3.11
N ASP A 2 -6.86 -12.68 1.98
CA ASP A 2 -5.51 -13.19 1.71
C ASP A 2 -4.72 -12.13 0.94
N ALA A 3 -3.39 -12.27 0.90
CA ALA A 3 -2.55 -11.40 0.10
C ALA A 3 -2.77 -11.69 -1.40
N PRO A 4 -2.85 -10.67 -2.27
CA PRO A 4 -2.87 -10.88 -3.71
C PRO A 4 -1.60 -11.60 -4.18
N GLU A 5 -1.71 -12.38 -5.25
CA GLU A 5 -0.58 -13.04 -5.89
C GLU A 5 0.45 -11.97 -6.34
N GLY A 6 1.73 -12.21 -6.04
CA GLY A 6 2.81 -11.26 -6.33
C GLY A 6 2.89 -10.05 -5.38
N CYS A 7 2.01 -9.94 -4.37
CA CYS A 7 2.06 -8.82 -3.43
C CYS A 7 3.17 -9.01 -2.37
N PRO A 8 4.11 -8.06 -2.24
CA PRO A 8 5.14 -8.14 -1.21
C PRO A 8 4.52 -8.14 0.20
N PRO A 9 5.01 -8.99 1.14
CA PRO A 9 4.47 -9.05 2.50
C PRO A 9 4.45 -7.70 3.24
N SER A 10 5.40 -6.81 2.92
CA SER A 10 5.47 -5.46 3.47
C SER A 10 4.34 -4.55 2.99
N VAL A 11 4.01 -4.60 1.69
CA VAL A 11 2.90 -3.87 1.10
C VAL A 11 1.58 -4.39 1.65
N TYR A 12 1.43 -5.71 1.72
CA TYR A 12 0.23 -6.31 2.27
C TYR A 12 -0.01 -5.92 3.74
N ARG A 13 1.04 -5.84 4.57
CA ARG A 13 0.94 -5.31 5.93
C ARG A 13 0.44 -3.87 5.97
N LEU A 14 0.92 -3.01 5.06
CA LEU A 14 0.43 -1.63 4.95
C LEU A 14 -1.04 -1.59 4.52
N MET A 15 -1.46 -2.47 3.60
CA MET A 15 -2.88 -2.60 3.22
C MET A 15 -3.76 -2.98 4.41
N LEU A 16 -3.33 -3.95 5.25
CA LEU A 16 -4.06 -4.33 6.46
C LEU A 16 -4.21 -3.17 7.44
N GLN A 17 -3.19 -2.30 7.57
CA GLN A 17 -3.29 -1.08 8.40
C GLN A 17 -4.32 -0.09 7.83
N CYS A 18 -4.41 0.03 6.51
CA CYS A 18 -5.42 0.88 5.86
C CYS A 18 -6.84 0.33 6.04
N TRP A 19 -7.00 -0.98 6.19
CA TRP A 19 -8.27 -1.66 6.44
C TRP A 19 -8.61 -1.84 7.92
N ASN A 20 -8.03 -1.04 8.81
CA ASN A 20 -8.39 -1.10 10.21
C ASN A 20 -9.88 -0.74 10.40
N TRP A 21 -10.53 -1.50 11.29
CA TRP A 21 -11.93 -1.31 11.65
C TRP A 21 -12.17 0.10 12.17
N SER A 22 -11.31 0.58 13.08
CA SER A 22 -11.39 1.94 13.60
C SER A 22 -10.78 2.94 12.61
N PRO A 23 -11.53 3.95 12.14
CA PRO A 23 -10.97 4.98 11.27
C PRO A 23 -9.83 5.78 11.91
N SER A 24 -9.82 5.92 13.24
CA SER A 24 -8.75 6.60 13.98
C SER A 24 -7.40 5.89 13.88
N ASP A 25 -7.42 4.58 13.63
CA ASP A 25 -6.25 3.73 13.65
C ASP A 25 -5.70 3.50 12.23
N ARG A 26 -6.41 4.00 11.21
CA ARG A 26 -5.94 3.97 9.83
C ARG A 26 -4.83 5.00 9.65
N PRO A 27 -3.72 4.64 8.98
CA PRO A 27 -2.66 5.60 8.70
C PRO A 27 -3.17 6.71 7.79
N ARG A 28 -2.70 7.93 8.01
CA ARG A 28 -2.98 9.06 7.13
C ARG A 28 -2.25 8.86 5.81
N PHE A 29 -2.76 9.49 4.76
CA PHE A 29 -2.17 9.40 3.44
C PHE A 29 -0.66 9.72 3.41
N LYS A 30 -0.21 10.70 4.20
CA LYS A 30 1.22 11.04 4.32
C LYS A 30 2.06 9.89 4.89
N GLU A 31 1.52 9.13 5.84
CA GLU A 31 2.19 7.99 6.48
C GLU A 31 2.23 6.78 5.53
N ILE A 32 1.15 6.58 4.76
CA ILE A 32 1.09 5.57 3.68
C ILE A 32 2.15 5.86 2.62
N HIS A 33 2.23 7.11 2.15
CA HIS A 33 3.20 7.53 1.15
C HIS A 33 4.65 7.32 1.60
N ALA A 34 4.99 7.77 2.82
CA ALA A 34 6.32 7.59 3.37
C ALA A 34 6.68 6.10 3.57
N SER A 35 5.70 5.29 3.97
CA SER A 35 5.89 3.84 4.07
C SER A 35 6.20 3.22 2.72
N LEU A 36 5.45 3.60 1.67
CA LEU A 36 5.67 3.08 0.32
C LEU A 36 7.01 3.51 -0.28
N GLU A 37 7.44 4.76 -0.08
CA GLU A 37 8.79 5.21 -0.46
C GLU A 37 9.90 4.44 0.26
N SER A 38 9.69 4.10 1.54
CA SER A 38 10.64 3.28 2.28
C SER A 38 10.67 1.82 1.82
N LEU A 39 9.55 1.29 1.33
CA LEU A 39 9.46 -0.08 0.83
C LEU A 39 10.04 -0.20 -0.58
N PHE A 40 9.98 0.87 -1.37
CA PHE A 40 10.49 0.94 -2.73
C PHE A 40 11.34 2.21 -2.91
N PRO A 41 12.61 2.17 -2.48
CA PRO A 41 13.53 3.27 -2.75
C PRO A 41 13.63 3.50 -4.26
N GLN A 42 13.53 4.75 -4.72
CA GLN A 42 13.52 5.13 -6.15
C GLN A 42 14.69 4.55 -6.98
N SER A 43 15.76 4.07 -6.34
CA SER A 43 16.92 3.43 -6.96
C SER A 43 16.74 1.96 -7.33
N THR A 44 15.64 1.30 -6.95
CA THR A 44 15.40 -0.15 -7.18
C THR A 44 14.05 -0.43 -7.85
N ILE A 45 13.37 0.58 -8.39
CA ILE A 45 12.04 0.41 -8.98
C ILE A 45 12.19 0.10 -10.46
N ASP A 46 12.05 -1.18 -10.82
CA ASP A 46 11.84 -1.60 -12.21
C ASP A 46 10.37 -1.34 -12.60
N GLU A 47 10.05 -1.25 -13.90
CA GLU A 47 8.69 -0.91 -14.40
C GLU A 47 7.58 -1.82 -13.82
N GLU A 48 7.92 -3.07 -13.49
CA GLU A 48 7.01 -4.06 -12.92
C GLU A 48 6.58 -3.70 -11.48
N ASP A 49 7.52 -3.22 -10.65
CA ASP A 49 7.24 -2.77 -9.29
C ASP A 49 6.41 -1.48 -9.25
N TYR A 50 6.59 -0.60 -10.25
CA TYR A 50 5.77 0.60 -10.41
C TYR A 50 4.30 0.26 -10.73
N GLY A 51 4.07 -0.80 -11.51
CA GLY A 51 2.73 -1.34 -11.78
C GLY A 51 2.04 -1.82 -10.52
N VAL A 52 2.76 -2.58 -9.67
CA VAL A 52 2.26 -3.07 -8.37
C VAL A 52 1.95 -1.92 -7.42
N LEU A 53 2.80 -0.88 -7.38
CA LEU A 53 2.55 0.33 -6.61
C LEU A 53 1.29 1.06 -7.08
N LYS A 54 1.15 1.33 -8.38
CA LYS A 54 -0.06 1.96 -8.93
C LYS A 54 -1.32 1.15 -8.61
N GLN A 55 -1.26 -0.17 -8.77
CA GLN A 55 -2.39 -1.05 -8.49
C GLN A 55 -2.75 -1.03 -7.00
N THR A 56 -1.75 -1.06 -6.12
CA THR A 56 -1.92 -0.98 -4.66
C THR A 56 -2.51 0.37 -4.27
N PHE A 57 -1.98 1.48 -4.77
CA PHE A 57 -2.52 2.81 -4.54
C PHE A 57 -3.96 2.95 -5.05
N THR A 58 -4.27 2.36 -6.21
CA THR A 58 -5.61 2.38 -6.79
C THR A 58 -6.59 1.60 -5.92
N HIS A 59 -6.21 0.40 -5.48
CA HIS A 59 -7.00 -0.39 -4.53
C HIS A 59 -7.17 0.34 -3.22
N LEU A 60 -6.08 0.81 -2.59
CA LEU A 60 -6.13 1.61 -1.36
C LEU A 60 -7.05 2.81 -1.51
N ARG A 61 -7.01 3.51 -2.65
CA ARG A 61 -7.89 4.65 -2.91
C ARG A 61 -9.36 4.23 -2.97
N THR A 62 -9.67 3.09 -3.59
CA THR A 62 -11.04 2.55 -3.64
C THR A 62 -11.53 2.08 -2.27
N VAL A 63 -10.68 1.47 -1.44
CA VAL A 63 -11.13 0.93 -0.12
C VAL A 63 -11.07 1.96 1.01
N VAL A 64 -10.28 3.03 0.87
CA VAL A 64 -10.10 4.06 1.91
C VAL A 64 -10.95 5.31 1.64
N LEU A 65 -11.35 5.58 0.39
CA LEU A 65 -12.17 6.76 0.01
C LEU A 65 -13.64 6.43 -0.31
N GLU A 66 -14.16 5.26 0.08
CA GLU A 66 -15.60 5.06 0.29
C GLU A 66 -16.01 5.41 1.72
#